data_AF-A0A945GYC2-F1
#
_entry.id   AF-A0A945GYC2-F1
#
_cell.length_a   1.000
_cell.length_b   1.000
_cell.length_c   1.000
_cell.angle_alpha   90.00
_cell.angle_beta   90.00
_cell.angle_gamma   90.00
#
_symmetry.space_group_name_H-M   'P 1'
#
loop_
_entity.id
_entity.type
_entity.pdbx_description
1 polymer ?
#
loop_
_entity_poly.entity_id
_entity_poly.type
_entity_poly.pdbx_seq_one_letter_code
_entity_poly.pdbx_strand_id
1 'polypeptide(L)'
;MNKPLNTVVFDLGNVLIDWDPRHLYRKVFDDTDRMEEFLRDVCSMDWIRQSDAGKPLATCIEKLSLQHPHEADNIALFETRWHEMMQESIGGTLQILENLKVQGMPLYVLSNWSAETWPRALERFDFLDLFDGLVISGIEGVAKPDPEIYRRLERFGVDLERAAFIDDRADNIHAANALGMTGFLFTDADTLAVQLLESGLLT
;
A
#
# COMPACT_ATOMS: atom_id res chain seq x y z
N MET A 1 18.69 -5.72 24.93
CA MET A 1 19.23 -5.01 23.75
C MET A 1 18.37 -5.42 22.58
N ASN A 2 17.74 -4.48 21.88
CA ASN A 2 16.98 -4.81 20.67
C ASN A 2 17.93 -5.39 19.63
N LYS A 3 17.50 -6.43 18.91
CA LYS A 3 18.30 -7.05 17.86
C LYS A 3 18.52 -6.03 16.73
N PRO A 4 19.68 -6.03 16.05
CA PRO A 4 19.88 -5.16 14.90
C PRO A 4 18.91 -5.53 13.78
N LEU A 5 18.29 -4.50 13.20
CA LEU A 5 17.41 -4.63 12.05
C LEU A 5 18.21 -5.12 10.84
N ASN A 6 17.61 -5.96 10.02
CA ASN A 6 18.27 -6.59 8.87
C ASN A 6 17.33 -6.85 7.69
N THR A 7 16.13 -6.27 7.71
CA THR A 7 15.12 -6.44 6.67
C THR A 7 14.26 -5.19 6.64
N VAL A 8 13.88 -4.74 5.44
CA VAL A 8 12.99 -3.61 5.26
C VAL A 8 11.75 -4.05 4.47
N VAL A 9 10.59 -3.73 5.01
CA VAL A 9 9.28 -4.03 4.44
C VAL A 9 8.61 -2.71 4.09
N PHE A 10 8.21 -2.54 2.84
CA PHE A 10 7.55 -1.34 2.35
C PHE A 10 6.06 -1.58 2.11
N ASP A 11 5.24 -0.62 2.51
CA ASP A 11 3.98 -0.37 1.83
C ASP A 11 4.22 0.23 0.43
N LEU A 12 3.21 0.19 -0.44
CA LEU A 12 3.29 0.75 -1.78
C LEU A 12 2.58 2.10 -1.91
N GLY A 13 1.28 2.15 -1.61
CA GLY A 13 0.47 3.36 -1.79
C GLY A 13 0.95 4.47 -0.86
N ASN A 14 1.15 5.67 -1.40
CA ASN A 14 1.67 6.84 -0.69
C ASN A 14 3.04 6.68 -0.03
N VAL A 15 3.74 5.57 -0.25
CA VAL A 15 5.13 5.34 0.19
C VAL A 15 6.06 5.26 -1.02
N LEU A 16 5.77 4.37 -1.98
CA LEU A 16 6.54 4.20 -3.21
C LEU A 16 5.78 4.68 -4.46
N ILE A 17 4.46 4.66 -4.42
CA ILE A 17 3.58 5.04 -5.53
C ILE A 17 2.64 6.14 -5.03
N ASP A 18 2.59 7.27 -5.74
CA ASP A 18 1.55 8.28 -5.48
C ASP A 18 0.19 7.72 -5.88
N TRP A 19 -0.63 7.43 -4.86
CA TRP A 19 -1.94 6.82 -5.01
C TRP A 19 -3.00 7.72 -4.37
N ASP A 20 -3.91 8.24 -5.18
CA ASP A 20 -5.06 9.02 -4.70
C ASP A 20 -6.23 8.83 -5.67
N PRO A 21 -7.42 8.37 -5.21
CA PRO A 21 -8.60 8.27 -6.07
C PRO A 21 -8.97 9.62 -6.71
N ARG A 22 -8.59 10.75 -6.10
CA ARG A 22 -8.81 12.09 -6.67
C ARG A 22 -8.08 12.30 -7.99
N HIS A 23 -6.96 11.60 -8.27
CA HIS A 23 -6.27 11.69 -9.56
C HIS A 23 -7.19 11.28 -10.72
N LEU A 24 -8.03 10.27 -10.51
CA LEU A 24 -9.08 9.87 -11.43
C LEU A 24 -10.27 10.82 -11.35
N TYR A 25 -10.86 10.98 -10.16
CA TYR A 25 -12.19 11.56 -10.05
C TYR A 25 -12.25 13.07 -10.33
N ARG A 26 -11.13 13.80 -10.25
CA ARG A 26 -11.04 15.19 -10.75
C ARG A 26 -11.27 15.30 -12.26
N LYS A 27 -11.15 14.20 -13.01
CA LYS A 27 -11.44 14.13 -14.46
C LYS A 27 -12.87 13.67 -14.75
N VAL A 28 -13.60 13.26 -13.73
CA VAL A 28 -14.97 12.71 -13.83
C VAL A 28 -15.98 13.76 -13.39
N PHE A 29 -15.67 14.49 -12.32
CA PHE A 29 -16.52 15.53 -11.76
C PHE A 29 -15.99 16.92 -12.12
N ASP A 30 -16.86 17.78 -12.63
CA ASP A 30 -16.55 19.20 -12.86
C ASP A 30 -16.59 20.03 -11.56
N ASP A 31 -17.30 19.53 -10.55
CA ASP A 31 -17.44 20.16 -9.23
C ASP A 31 -16.63 19.39 -8.17
N THR A 32 -15.61 20.05 -7.63
CA THR A 32 -14.72 19.51 -6.60
C THR A 32 -15.47 19.12 -5.33
N ASP A 33 -16.45 19.91 -4.89
CA ASP A 33 -17.17 19.63 -3.64
C ASP A 33 -18.04 18.38 -3.79
N ARG A 34 -18.68 18.22 -4.96
CA ARG A 34 -19.44 17.01 -5.30
C ARG A 34 -18.53 15.78 -5.39
N MET A 35 -17.34 15.92 -5.97
CA MET A 35 -16.33 14.85 -6.04
C MET A 35 -15.90 14.41 -4.65
N GLU A 36 -15.57 15.35 -3.77
CA GLU A 36 -15.17 15.05 -2.38
C GLU A 36 -16.33 14.43 -1.59
N GLU A 37 -17.57 14.88 -1.80
CA GLU A 37 -18.76 14.23 -1.25
C GLU A 37 -18.90 12.78 -1.74
N PHE A 38 -18.72 12.53 -3.05
CA PHE A 38 -18.76 11.18 -3.60
C PHE A 38 -17.67 10.29 -2.98
N LEU A 39 -16.42 10.76 -2.89
CA LEU A 39 -15.32 10.00 -2.30
C LEU A 39 -15.44 9.81 -0.79
N ARG A 40 -16.15 10.70 -0.09
CA ARG A 40 -16.37 10.58 1.35
C ARG A 40 -17.55 9.67 1.68
N ASP A 41 -18.66 9.83 0.97
CA ASP A 41 -19.96 9.29 1.38
C ASP A 41 -20.39 8.06 0.57
N VAL A 42 -19.77 7.82 -0.62
CA VAL A 42 -20.11 6.70 -1.51
C VAL A 42 -18.89 5.83 -1.76
N CYS A 43 -17.87 6.36 -2.45
CA CYS A 43 -16.66 5.64 -2.83
C CYS A 43 -15.54 5.83 -1.79
N SER A 44 -15.89 5.71 -0.51
CA SER A 44 -14.95 5.85 0.61
C SER A 44 -13.94 4.70 0.71
N MET A 45 -12.81 4.92 1.37
CA MET A 45 -11.84 3.85 1.58
C MET A 45 -12.37 2.67 2.42
N ASP A 46 -13.53 2.79 3.04
CA ASP A 46 -14.13 1.70 3.82
C ASP A 46 -14.68 0.58 2.94
N TRP A 47 -15.22 0.87 1.75
CA TRP A 47 -15.82 -0.16 0.91
C TRP A 47 -14.76 -1.06 0.25
N ILE A 48 -13.61 -0.48 -0.15
CA ILE A 48 -12.54 -1.21 -0.83
C ILE A 48 -11.80 -2.19 0.09
N ARG A 49 -11.82 -1.97 1.40
CA ARG A 49 -11.23 -2.90 2.41
C ARG A 49 -11.67 -4.34 2.24
N GLN A 50 -12.91 -4.56 1.80
CA GLN A 50 -13.41 -5.90 1.52
C GLN A 50 -12.67 -6.56 0.36
N SER A 51 -12.36 -5.80 -0.69
CA SER A 51 -11.57 -6.27 -1.82
C SER A 51 -10.10 -6.45 -1.44
N ASP A 52 -9.56 -5.54 -0.64
CA ASP A 52 -8.22 -5.71 -0.06
C ASP A 52 -8.14 -6.97 0.81
N ALA A 53 -9.23 -7.40 1.45
CA ALA A 53 -9.32 -8.66 2.18
C ALA A 53 -9.71 -9.86 1.29
N GLY A 54 -9.54 -9.77 -0.02
CA GLY A 54 -9.68 -10.88 -0.97
C GLY A 54 -11.11 -11.15 -1.47
N LYS A 55 -12.09 -10.28 -1.19
CA LYS A 55 -13.37 -10.37 -1.90
C LYS A 55 -13.20 -9.88 -3.34
N PRO A 56 -13.88 -10.49 -4.32
CA PRO A 56 -13.79 -10.02 -5.69
C PRO A 56 -14.19 -8.54 -5.80
N LEU A 57 -13.37 -7.74 -6.50
CA LEU A 57 -13.60 -6.30 -6.67
C LEU A 57 -14.96 -6.04 -7.34
N ALA A 58 -15.29 -6.82 -8.37
CA ALA A 58 -16.57 -6.75 -9.07
C ALA A 58 -17.78 -6.96 -8.13
N THR A 59 -17.68 -7.87 -7.15
CA THR A 59 -18.73 -8.09 -6.14
C THR A 59 -18.84 -6.90 -5.18
N CYS A 60 -17.71 -6.27 -4.85
CA CYS A 60 -17.72 -5.07 -4.00
C CYS A 60 -18.36 -3.88 -4.73
N ILE A 61 -18.03 -3.70 -6.02
CA ILE A 61 -18.62 -2.70 -6.91
C ILE A 61 -20.12 -2.93 -7.05
N GLU A 62 -20.56 -4.14 -7.40
CA GLU A 62 -21.98 -4.48 -7.53
C GLU A 62 -22.76 -4.14 -6.26
N LYS A 63 -22.24 -4.55 -5.10
CA LYS A 63 -22.86 -4.26 -3.81
C LYS A 63 -22.98 -2.76 -3.55
N LEU A 64 -21.93 -2.00 -3.83
CA LEU A 64 -21.93 -0.54 -3.62
C LEU A 64 -22.88 0.15 -4.61
N SER A 65 -22.90 -0.27 -5.88
CA SER A 65 -23.82 0.24 -6.90
C SER A 65 -25.29 -0.03 -6.54
N LEU A 66 -25.61 -1.17 -5.91
CA LEU A 66 -26.96 -1.44 -5.41
C LEU A 66 -27.35 -0.53 -4.24
N GLN A 67 -26.39 -0.11 -3.41
CA GLN A 67 -26.61 0.82 -2.30
C GLN A 67 -26.73 2.27 -2.80
N HIS A 68 -26.04 2.61 -3.89
CA HIS A 68 -26.05 3.94 -4.50
C HIS A 68 -26.34 3.86 -6.02
N PRO A 69 -27.57 3.51 -6.44
CA PRO A 69 -27.87 3.29 -7.86
C PRO A 69 -27.63 4.50 -8.76
N HIS A 70 -27.79 5.72 -8.21
CA HIS A 70 -27.55 6.96 -8.94
C HIS A 70 -26.06 7.24 -9.19
N GLU A 71 -25.17 6.53 -8.50
CA GLU A 71 -23.71 6.66 -8.61
C GLU A 71 -23.07 5.43 -9.26
N ALA A 72 -23.86 4.47 -9.75
CA ALA A 72 -23.37 3.19 -10.24
C ALA A 72 -22.30 3.34 -11.34
N ASP A 73 -22.50 4.28 -12.27
CA ASP A 73 -21.54 4.56 -13.34
C ASP A 73 -20.23 5.11 -12.76
N ASN A 74 -20.28 6.03 -11.80
CA ASN A 74 -19.10 6.60 -11.14
C ASN A 74 -18.34 5.56 -10.31
N ILE A 75 -19.05 4.63 -9.68
CA ILE A 75 -18.46 3.52 -8.91
C ILE A 75 -17.71 2.57 -9.85
N ALA A 76 -18.30 2.23 -11.01
CA ALA A 76 -17.66 1.33 -11.99
C ALA A 76 -16.34 1.89 -12.56
N LEU A 77 -16.14 3.21 -12.52
CA LEU A 77 -14.87 3.83 -12.93
C LEU A 77 -13.69 3.44 -12.05
N PHE A 78 -13.93 3.05 -10.79
CA PHE A 78 -12.88 2.62 -9.88
C PHE A 78 -12.08 1.42 -10.42
N GLU A 79 -12.75 0.43 -11.01
CA GLU A 79 -12.08 -0.73 -11.62
C GLU A 79 -11.59 -0.42 -13.05
N THR A 80 -12.45 0.21 -13.85
CA THR A 80 -12.19 0.37 -15.30
C THR A 80 -11.13 1.44 -15.58
N ARG A 81 -11.02 2.46 -14.73
CA ARG A 81 -10.01 3.54 -14.83
C ARG A 81 -9.04 3.54 -13.65
N TRP A 82 -8.90 2.39 -12.99
CA TRP A 82 -8.03 2.19 -11.83
C TRP A 82 -6.62 2.78 -12.00
N HIS A 83 -6.02 2.60 -13.18
CA HIS A 83 -4.68 3.08 -13.50
C HIS A 83 -4.54 4.61 -13.38
N GLU A 84 -5.62 5.37 -13.52
CA GLU A 84 -5.59 6.83 -13.38
C GLU A 84 -5.61 7.32 -11.93
N MET A 85 -5.83 6.42 -10.96
CA MET A 85 -5.72 6.73 -9.52
C MET A 85 -4.27 6.68 -9.02
N MET A 86 -3.34 6.20 -9.84
CA MET A 86 -1.90 6.19 -9.52
C MET A 86 -1.16 7.11 -10.47
N GLN A 87 -0.29 7.94 -9.90
CA GLN A 87 0.72 8.65 -10.67
C GLN A 87 2.01 7.82 -10.75
N GLU A 88 3.11 8.48 -11.10
CA GLU A 88 4.45 7.91 -11.09
C GLU A 88 4.89 7.56 -9.66
N SER A 89 5.95 6.77 -9.59
CA SER A 89 6.62 6.44 -8.34
C SER A 89 7.22 7.67 -7.64
N ILE A 90 7.25 7.66 -6.32
CA ILE A 90 7.81 8.72 -5.48
C ILE A 90 9.34 8.66 -5.57
N GLY A 91 9.94 9.56 -6.35
CA GLY A 91 11.37 9.50 -6.69
C GLY A 91 12.32 9.47 -5.49
N GLY A 92 12.01 10.21 -4.42
CA GLY A 92 12.83 10.18 -3.19
C GLY A 92 12.83 8.80 -2.51
N THR A 93 11.66 8.17 -2.38
CA THR A 93 11.55 6.84 -1.79
C THR A 93 12.12 5.76 -2.70
N LEU A 94 12.00 5.90 -4.02
CA LEU A 94 12.68 5.00 -4.96
C LEU A 94 14.20 5.05 -4.81
N GLN A 95 14.78 6.24 -4.65
CA GLN A 95 16.22 6.36 -4.45
C GLN A 95 16.68 5.63 -3.17
N ILE A 96 15.87 5.69 -2.11
CA ILE A 96 16.11 4.93 -0.86
C ILE A 96 16.04 3.43 -1.12
N LEU A 97 14.99 2.95 -1.82
CA LEU A 97 14.83 1.54 -2.18
C LEU A 97 16.03 1.02 -2.97
N GLU A 98 16.48 1.76 -3.99
CA GLU A 98 17.64 1.42 -4.81
C GLU A 98 18.93 1.35 -3.98
N ASN A 99 19.15 2.32 -3.09
CA ASN A 99 20.32 2.33 -2.21
C ASN A 99 20.33 1.13 -1.26
N LEU A 100 19.18 0.80 -0.66
CA LEU A 100 19.04 -0.41 0.18
C LEU A 100 19.32 -1.68 -0.64
N LYS A 101 18.84 -1.76 -1.89
CA LYS A 101 19.10 -2.92 -2.75
C LYS A 101 20.58 -3.06 -3.07
N VAL A 102 21.26 -1.97 -3.41
CA VAL A 102 22.71 -1.96 -3.68
C VAL A 102 23.52 -2.41 -2.45
N GLN A 103 23.06 -2.09 -1.24
CA GLN A 103 23.66 -2.55 0.01
C GLN A 103 23.40 -4.04 0.32
N GLY A 104 22.58 -4.72 -0.49
CA GLY A 104 22.20 -6.11 -0.27
C GLY A 104 21.19 -6.29 0.86
N MET A 105 20.45 -5.23 1.21
CA MET A 105 19.37 -5.32 2.19
C MET A 105 18.24 -6.23 1.65
N PRO A 106 17.74 -7.19 2.45
CA PRO A 106 16.51 -7.91 2.14
C PRO A 106 15.31 -6.96 2.12
N LEU A 107 14.58 -6.94 1.00
CA LEU A 107 13.50 -6.01 0.74
C LEU A 107 12.20 -6.75 0.44
N TYR A 108 11.11 -6.37 1.12
CA TYR A 108 9.80 -6.98 0.94
C TYR A 108 8.70 -5.94 0.77
N VAL A 109 7.59 -6.35 0.16
CA VAL A 109 6.34 -5.57 0.11
C VAL A 109 5.31 -6.16 1.05
N LEU A 110 4.58 -5.29 1.75
CA LEU A 110 3.34 -5.60 2.45
C LEU A 110 2.29 -4.53 2.13
N SER A 111 1.41 -4.81 1.16
CA SER A 111 0.47 -3.82 0.62
C SER A 111 -0.98 -4.29 0.68
N ASN A 112 -1.88 -3.36 1.02
CA ASN A 112 -3.31 -3.55 0.81
C ASN A 112 -3.63 -3.26 -0.66
N TRP A 113 -3.95 -4.29 -1.43
CA TRP A 113 -4.19 -4.17 -2.87
C TRP A 113 -5.06 -5.33 -3.34
N SER A 114 -6.00 -5.05 -4.25
CA SER A 114 -6.87 -6.10 -4.82
C SER A 114 -6.08 -7.11 -5.67
N ALA A 115 -6.49 -8.38 -5.64
CA ALA A 115 -5.84 -9.41 -6.45
C ALA A 115 -5.98 -9.15 -7.95
N GLU A 116 -7.08 -8.53 -8.38
CA GLU A 116 -7.44 -8.34 -9.77
C GLU A 116 -6.66 -7.21 -10.45
N THR A 117 -6.32 -6.16 -9.69
CA THR A 117 -5.51 -5.04 -10.22
C THR A 117 -4.02 -5.22 -9.98
N TRP A 118 -3.61 -6.14 -9.11
CA TRP A 118 -2.19 -6.39 -8.83
C TRP A 118 -1.36 -6.77 -10.07
N PRO A 119 -1.79 -7.66 -10.98
CA PRO A 119 -1.04 -7.96 -12.20
C PRO A 119 -0.76 -6.72 -13.06
N ARG A 120 -1.70 -5.75 -13.08
CA ARG A 120 -1.54 -4.49 -13.82
C ARG A 120 -0.51 -3.56 -13.17
N ALA A 121 -0.31 -3.67 -11.86
CA ALA A 121 0.73 -2.95 -11.14
C ALA A 121 2.13 -3.47 -11.51
N LEU A 122 2.28 -4.81 -11.58
CA LEU A 122 3.51 -5.46 -12.01
C LEU A 122 3.92 -5.06 -13.43
N GLU A 123 2.96 -4.94 -14.35
CA GLU A 123 3.23 -4.49 -15.72
C GLU A 123 3.63 -3.00 -15.83
N ARG A 124 3.30 -2.19 -14.81
CA ARG A 124 3.50 -0.74 -14.82
C ARG A 124 4.74 -0.29 -14.07
N PHE A 125 5.11 -0.99 -13.00
CA PHE A 125 6.11 -0.54 -12.04
C PHE A 125 7.28 -1.53 -11.95
N ASP A 126 8.25 -1.38 -12.86
CA ASP A 126 9.41 -2.28 -12.96
C ASP A 126 10.24 -2.36 -11.66
N PHE A 127 10.20 -1.33 -10.80
CA PHE A 127 10.91 -1.36 -9.51
C PHE A 127 10.40 -2.46 -8.57
N LEU A 128 9.20 -3.02 -8.82
CA LEU A 128 8.66 -4.14 -8.05
C LEU A 128 9.55 -5.40 -8.15
N ASP A 129 10.37 -5.52 -9.20
CA ASP A 129 11.35 -6.60 -9.36
C ASP A 129 12.54 -6.47 -8.38
N LEU A 130 12.70 -5.35 -7.69
CA LEU A 130 13.76 -5.17 -6.69
C LEU A 130 13.48 -5.92 -5.38
N PHE A 131 12.22 -6.29 -5.12
CA PHE A 131 11.83 -6.96 -3.88
C PHE A 131 12.07 -8.47 -3.92
N ASP A 132 12.51 -9.02 -2.79
CA ASP A 132 12.79 -10.44 -2.62
C ASP A 132 11.51 -11.25 -2.31
N GLY A 133 10.43 -10.56 -1.91
CA GLY A 133 9.13 -11.16 -1.71
C GLY A 133 8.00 -10.13 -1.60
N LEU A 134 6.81 -10.55 -2.01
CA LEU A 134 5.62 -9.70 -2.07
C LEU A 134 4.50 -10.33 -1.22
N VAL A 135 3.89 -9.54 -0.34
CA VAL A 135 2.69 -9.88 0.40
C VAL A 135 1.59 -8.90 0.01
N ILE A 136 0.60 -9.40 -0.73
CA ILE A 136 -0.47 -8.59 -1.33
C ILE A 136 -1.81 -9.03 -0.75
N SER A 137 -2.47 -8.15 0.00
CA SER A 137 -3.61 -8.53 0.85
C SER A 137 -4.74 -9.23 0.09
N GLY A 138 -5.06 -8.77 -1.13
CA GLY A 138 -6.14 -9.34 -1.94
C GLY A 138 -5.86 -10.78 -2.36
N ILE A 139 -4.58 -11.15 -2.51
CA ILE A 139 -4.14 -12.52 -2.79
C ILE A 139 -4.15 -13.35 -1.49
N GLU A 140 -3.76 -12.75 -0.37
CA GLU A 140 -3.68 -13.43 0.94
C GLU A 140 -5.05 -13.61 1.62
N GLY A 141 -6.07 -12.86 1.20
CA GLY A 141 -7.40 -12.85 1.79
C GLY A 141 -7.46 -12.18 3.17
N VAL A 142 -6.44 -11.42 3.54
CA VAL A 142 -6.35 -10.69 4.82
C VAL A 142 -5.53 -9.43 4.61
N ALA A 143 -5.96 -8.33 5.23
CA ALA A 143 -5.43 -6.98 4.96
C ALA A 143 -4.90 -6.33 6.24
N LYS A 144 -3.96 -5.41 6.10
CA LYS A 144 -3.53 -4.52 7.19
C LYS A 144 -4.74 -3.74 7.72
N PRO A 145 -4.87 -3.52 9.04
CA PRO A 145 -3.88 -3.80 10.09
C PRO A 145 -4.04 -5.16 10.80
N ASP A 146 -4.65 -6.19 10.17
CA ASP A 146 -4.80 -7.50 10.81
C ASP A 146 -3.42 -8.15 11.09
N PRO A 147 -3.11 -8.59 12.32
CA PRO A 147 -1.82 -9.19 12.65
C PRO A 147 -1.40 -10.37 11.75
N GLU A 148 -2.35 -11.10 11.18
CA GLU A 148 -2.07 -12.25 10.33
C GLU A 148 -1.38 -11.87 9.02
N ILE A 149 -1.66 -10.68 8.45
CA ILE A 149 -1.04 -10.28 7.16
C ILE A 149 0.47 -10.04 7.33
N TYR A 150 0.91 -9.54 8.48
CA TYR A 150 2.33 -9.34 8.78
C TYR A 150 3.06 -10.68 8.93
N ARG A 151 2.43 -11.67 9.57
CA ARG A 151 3.01 -13.02 9.71
C ARG A 151 3.21 -13.72 8.38
N ARG A 152 2.52 -13.31 7.31
CA ARG A 152 2.79 -13.84 5.95
C ARG A 152 4.23 -13.60 5.50
N LEU A 153 4.93 -12.60 6.04
CA LEU A 153 6.35 -12.35 5.75
C LEU A 153 7.26 -13.50 6.22
N GLU A 154 6.87 -14.24 7.27
CA GLU A 154 7.68 -15.32 7.84
C GLU A 154 7.92 -16.46 6.84
N ARG A 155 7.06 -16.62 5.82
CA ARG A 155 7.25 -17.61 4.73
C ARG A 155 8.52 -17.36 3.92
N PHE A 156 8.99 -16.12 3.90
CA PHE A 156 10.23 -15.72 3.24
C PHE A 156 11.44 -15.77 4.19
N GLY A 157 11.24 -16.21 5.44
CA GLY A 157 12.28 -16.24 6.47
C GLY A 157 12.51 -14.88 7.15
N VAL A 158 11.59 -13.92 7.01
CA VAL A 158 11.66 -12.64 7.71
C VAL A 158 11.45 -12.84 9.22
N ASP A 159 12.40 -12.40 10.04
CA ASP A 159 12.25 -12.28 11.49
C ASP A 159 11.58 -10.94 11.80
N LEU A 160 10.31 -10.97 12.22
CA LEU A 160 9.53 -9.75 12.48
C LEU A 160 10.20 -8.84 13.51
N GLU A 161 10.90 -9.37 14.52
CA GLU A 161 11.61 -8.56 15.52
C GLU A 161 12.84 -7.81 14.97
N ARG A 162 13.25 -8.14 13.74
CA ARG A 162 14.40 -7.55 13.04
C ARG A 162 14.00 -6.85 11.75
N ALA A 163 12.69 -6.77 11.48
CA ALA A 163 12.14 -6.13 10.30
C ALA A 163 11.73 -4.69 10.62
N ALA A 164 12.15 -3.76 9.75
CA ALA A 164 11.56 -2.45 9.65
C ALA A 164 10.31 -2.53 8.78
N PHE A 165 9.25 -1.81 9.17
CA PHE A 165 8.05 -1.66 8.35
C PHE A 165 7.75 -0.18 8.10
N ILE A 166 7.63 0.21 6.84
CA ILE A 166 7.42 1.59 6.39
C ILE A 166 6.02 1.68 5.80
N ASP A 167 5.16 2.52 6.38
CA ASP A 167 3.75 2.68 5.99
C ASP A 167 3.27 4.09 6.35
N ASP A 168 2.39 4.68 5.54
CA ASP A 168 1.86 6.03 5.77
C ASP A 168 0.73 6.05 6.83
N ARG A 169 0.25 4.90 7.27
CA ARG A 169 -0.87 4.81 8.23
C ARG A 169 -0.42 4.36 9.62
N ALA A 170 -0.77 5.18 10.62
CA ALA A 170 -0.44 4.94 12.02
C ALA A 170 -1.07 3.64 12.59
N ASP A 171 -2.24 3.22 12.13
CA ASP A 171 -2.87 1.97 12.55
C ASP A 171 -2.07 0.74 12.09
N ASN A 172 -1.57 0.76 10.85
CA ASN A 172 -0.69 -0.26 10.31
C ASN A 172 0.64 -0.32 11.07
N ILE A 173 1.22 0.83 11.41
CA ILE A 173 2.44 0.93 12.22
C ILE A 173 2.23 0.37 13.63
N HIS A 174 1.11 0.70 14.28
CA HIS A 174 0.78 0.16 15.60
C HIS A 174 0.64 -1.38 15.59
N ALA A 175 -0.01 -1.94 14.57
CA ALA A 175 -0.14 -3.39 14.44
C ALA A 175 1.21 -4.08 14.21
N ALA A 176 2.08 -3.51 13.37
CA ALA A 176 3.44 -4.02 13.14
C ALA A 176 4.28 -3.99 14.43
N ASN A 177 4.24 -2.87 15.17
CA ASN A 177 4.95 -2.73 16.45
C ASN A 177 4.47 -3.73 17.50
N ALA A 178 3.17 -4.05 17.52
CA ALA A 178 2.61 -5.06 18.44
C ALA A 178 3.13 -6.48 18.15
N LEU A 179 3.70 -6.72 16.96
CA LEU A 179 4.34 -7.96 16.55
C LEU A 179 5.88 -7.92 16.67
N GLY A 180 6.44 -6.84 17.20
CA GLY A 180 7.88 -6.67 17.41
C GLY A 180 8.63 -6.02 16.26
N MET A 181 7.97 -5.70 15.14
CA MET A 181 8.58 -4.94 14.05
C MET A 181 8.94 -3.52 14.50
N THR A 182 9.92 -2.92 13.84
CA THR A 182 10.19 -1.48 13.99
C THR A 182 9.43 -0.70 12.93
N GLY A 183 8.32 -0.09 13.31
CA GLY A 183 7.51 0.71 12.41
C GLY A 183 8.04 2.14 12.22
N PHE A 184 8.17 2.55 10.97
CA PHE A 184 8.46 3.92 10.54
C PHE A 184 7.20 4.49 9.87
N LEU A 185 6.56 5.46 10.54
CA LEU A 185 5.44 6.19 9.95
C LEU A 185 5.98 7.10 8.85
N PHE A 186 5.63 6.79 7.60
CA PHE A 186 6.09 7.55 6.45
C PHE A 186 5.36 8.89 6.35
N THR A 187 6.12 9.96 6.18
CA THR A 187 5.61 11.32 5.87
C THR A 187 6.19 11.84 4.56
N ASP A 188 7.49 11.63 4.37
CA ASP A 188 8.26 12.05 3.21
C ASP A 188 9.58 11.28 3.17
N ALA A 189 10.23 11.30 2.00
CA ALA A 189 11.46 10.57 1.77
C ALA A 189 12.65 11.09 2.59
N ASP A 190 12.75 12.40 2.84
CA ASP A 190 13.88 12.98 3.57
C ASP A 190 13.86 12.55 5.04
N THR A 191 12.68 12.61 5.66
CA THR A 191 12.46 12.11 7.03
C THR A 191 12.74 10.62 7.13
N LEU A 192 12.25 9.83 6.17
CA LEU A 192 12.52 8.38 6.13
C LEU A 192 14.02 8.10 6.01
N ALA A 193 14.73 8.81 5.13
CA ALA A 193 16.18 8.61 4.94
C ALA A 193 16.96 8.85 6.24
N VAL A 194 16.63 9.91 6.98
CA VAL A 194 17.24 10.20 8.29
C VAL A 194 16.97 9.06 9.28
N GLN A 195 15.71 8.61 9.38
CA GLN A 195 15.34 7.51 10.28
C GLN A 195 16.09 6.20 9.94
N LEU A 196 16.23 5.88 8.65
CA LEU A 196 16.94 4.69 8.20
C LEU A 196 18.46 4.79 8.48
N LEU A 197 19.06 5.97 8.31
CA LEU A 197 20.46 6.22 8.69
C LEU A 197 20.67 6.06 10.20
N GLU A 198 19.79 6.64 11.03
CA GLU A 198 19.86 6.53 12.49
C GLU A 198 19.67 5.10 13.00
N SER A 199 18.85 4.31 12.30
CA SER A 199 18.66 2.88 12.60
C SER A 199 19.80 1.98 12.15
N GLY A 200 20.71 2.49 11.30
CA GLY A 200 21.80 1.74 10.69
C GLY A 200 21.37 0.80 9.55
N LEU A 201 20.13 0.94 9.05
CA LEU A 201 19.63 0.20 7.88
C LEU A 201 20.14 0.77 6.56
N LEU A 202 20.38 2.07 6.52
CA LEU A 202 20.99 2.77 5.39
C LEU A 202 22.37 3.29 5.83
N THR A 203 23.35 3.19 4.93
CA THR A 203 24.73 3.70 5.12
C THR A 203 25.14 4.71 4.07
#